data_AF-A0A920QB92-F1
#
_entry.id   AF-A0A920QB92-F1
#
_cell.length_a   1.000
_cell.length_b   1.000
_cell.length_c   1.000
_cell.angle_alpha   90.00
_cell.angle_beta   90.00
_cell.angle_gamma   90.00
#
_symmetry.space_group_name_H-M   'P 1'
#
loop_
_entity.id
_entity.type
_entity.pdbx_description
1 polymer ?
#
loop_
_entity_poly.entity_id
_entity_poly.type
_entity_poly.pdbx_seq_one_letter_code
_entity_poly.pdbx_strand_id
1 'polypeptide(L)'
;MLEGRADLAVHSMKDVTSILPEGLEISVIAERDDPRDAWICPKYGIIESLPKGATVGTSSLRRTAFLKHQRPDIKVRSLRVMCLRGLVNSIEEKLMP
;
A
#
# COMPACT_ATOMS: atom_id res chain seq x y z
N MET A 1 20.39 16.49 -2.82
CA MET A 1 21.28 16.18 -1.68
C MET A 1 22.72 16.10 -2.14
N LEU A 2 23.16 15.05 -2.86
CA LEU A 2 24.56 14.95 -3.31
C LEU A 2 25.02 16.08 -4.26
N GLU A 3 24.12 16.61 -5.08
CA GLU A 3 24.39 17.79 -5.94
C GLU A 3 24.17 19.14 -5.20
N GLY A 4 23.98 19.14 -3.89
CA GLY A 4 23.73 20.36 -3.10
C GLY A 4 22.37 21.03 -3.33
N ARG A 5 21.46 20.44 -4.12
CA ARG A 5 20.13 21.02 -4.44
C ARG A 5 19.06 20.89 -3.35
N ALA A 6 19.35 20.17 -2.26
CA ALA A 6 18.44 19.95 -1.14
C ALA A 6 19.21 19.43 0.07
N ASP A 7 18.81 19.83 1.27
CA ASP A 7 19.47 19.47 2.53
C ASP A 7 18.86 18.23 3.21
N LEU A 8 17.56 17.96 2.96
CA LEU A 8 16.83 16.83 3.52
C LEU A 8 15.81 16.29 2.50
N ALA A 9 15.52 15.00 2.58
CA ALA A 9 14.42 14.38 1.86
C ALA A 9 13.54 13.58 2.84
N VAL A 10 12.22 13.68 2.66
CA VAL A 10 11.23 12.93 3.47
C VAL A 10 10.66 11.82 2.60
N HIS A 11 10.74 10.59 3.10
CA HIS A 11 10.27 9.40 2.41
C HIS A 11 9.33 8.59 3.30
N SER A 12 8.39 7.88 2.69
CA SER A 12 7.80 6.72 3.34
C SER A 12 8.88 5.66 3.55
N MET A 13 9.07 5.19 4.78
CA MET A 13 10.17 4.26 5.10
C MET A 13 10.15 2.98 4.25
N LYS A 14 8.96 2.53 3.81
CA LYS A 14 8.80 1.36 2.93
C LYS A 14 9.42 1.50 1.54
N ASP A 15 9.69 2.74 1.12
CA ASP A 15 10.21 3.08 -0.21
C ASP A 15 11.71 3.44 -0.16
N VAL A 16 12.33 3.40 1.03
CA VAL A 16 13.77 3.63 1.21
C VAL A 16 14.52 2.34 0.88
N THR A 17 15.63 2.47 0.14
CA THR A 17 16.48 1.34 -0.22
C THR A 17 17.27 0.82 0.98
N SER A 18 17.53 -0.49 1.02
CA SER A 18 18.30 -1.10 2.10
C SER A 18 19.76 -0.63 2.18
N ILE A 19 20.29 -0.13 1.06
CA ILE A 19 21.65 0.42 0.97
C ILE A 19 21.50 1.87 0.52
N LEU A 20 22.13 2.78 1.25
CA LEU A 20 22.18 4.19 0.91
C LEU A 20 23.49 4.49 0.17
N PRO A 21 23.47 5.42 -0.79
CA PRO A 21 24.68 5.96 -1.37
C PRO A 21 25.59 6.54 -0.29
N GLU A 22 26.90 6.48 -0.53
CA GLU A 22 27.88 7.12 0.34
C GLU A 22 27.58 8.62 0.48
N GLY A 23 27.73 9.15 1.70
CA GLY A 23 27.43 10.55 2.02
C GLY A 23 25.96 10.83 2.33
N LEU A 24 25.08 9.81 2.34
CA LEU A 24 23.68 9.94 2.79
C LEU A 24 23.40 9.01 3.97
N GLU A 25 22.54 9.47 4.87
CA GLU A 25 22.09 8.71 6.03
C GLU A 25 20.61 8.97 6.35
N ILE A 26 20.00 8.09 7.13
CA ILE A 26 18.69 8.33 7.75
C ILE A 26 18.96 8.93 9.13
N SER A 27 18.96 10.26 9.20
CA SER A 27 19.26 10.98 10.45
C SER A 27 18.07 11.04 11.42
N VAL A 28 16.83 10.92 10.92
CA VAL A 28 15.62 11.02 11.72
C VAL A 28 14.58 9.99 11.27
N ILE A 29 13.98 9.32 12.24
CA ILE A 29 12.76 8.50 12.05
C ILE A 29 11.66 9.14 12.88
N ALA A 30 10.59 9.59 12.22
CA ALA A 30 9.43 10.17 12.88
C ALA A 30 8.64 9.10 13.68
N GLU A 31 7.74 9.57 14.54
CA GLU A 31 6.79 8.68 15.22
C GLU A 31 6.00 7.86 14.19
N ARG A 32 5.79 6.58 14.51
CA ARG A 32 5.21 5.62 13.59
C ARG A 32 3.70 5.66 13.65
N ASP A 33 3.09 6.00 12.52
CA ASP A 33 1.65 5.84 12.30
C ASP A 33 1.27 4.36 12.12
N ASP A 34 -0.04 4.06 12.02
CA ASP A 34 -0.58 2.70 11.93
C ASP A 34 0.11 1.89 10.81
N PRO A 35 0.83 0.81 11.16
CA PRO A 35 1.60 0.02 10.19
C PRO A 35 0.76 -1.03 9.45
N ARG A 36 -0.54 -1.16 9.75
CA ARG A 36 -1.39 -2.23 9.23
C ARG A 36 -1.78 -2.00 7.77
N ASP A 37 -2.03 -3.10 7.05
CA ASP A 37 -2.72 -3.03 5.77
C ASP A 37 -4.21 -2.74 6.01
N ALA A 38 -4.83 -1.94 5.13
CA ALA A 38 -6.26 -1.67 5.15
C ALA A 38 -7.01 -2.52 4.11
N TRP A 39 -8.18 -3.03 4.49
CA TRP A 39 -9.11 -3.68 3.58
C TRP A 39 -10.15 -2.67 3.10
N ILE A 40 -10.27 -2.49 1.78
CA ILE A 40 -11.22 -1.54 1.18
C ILE A 40 -12.16 -2.32 0.26
N CYS A 41 -13.35 -2.62 0.77
CA CYS A 41 -14.42 -3.24 -0.02
C CYS A 41 -15.79 -2.89 0.58
N PRO A 42 -16.57 -1.97 -0.04
CA PRO A 42 -17.87 -1.57 0.49
C PRO A 42 -18.91 -2.71 0.58
N LYS A 43 -18.79 -3.72 -0.28
CA LYS A 43 -19.74 -4.83 -0.37
C LYS A 43 -19.43 -6.00 0.58
N TYR A 44 -18.16 -6.19 0.91
CA TYR A 44 -17.66 -7.36 1.65
C TYR A 44 -16.67 -6.89 2.70
N GLY A 45 -17.15 -6.70 3.93
CA GLY A 45 -16.36 -6.08 5.01
C GLY A 45 -15.12 -6.88 5.44
N ILE A 46 -15.10 -8.19 5.16
CA ILE A 46 -13.99 -9.08 5.49
C ILE A 46 -13.67 -10.01 4.31
N ILE A 47 -12.42 -10.47 4.21
CA ILE A 47 -11.95 -11.30 3.09
C ILE A 47 -12.68 -12.64 3.00
N GLU A 48 -13.11 -13.20 4.13
CA GLU A 48 -13.85 -14.46 4.23
C GLU A 48 -15.21 -14.38 3.52
N SER A 49 -15.82 -13.19 3.53
CA SER A 49 -17.14 -12.95 2.92
C SER A 49 -17.09 -12.86 1.38
N LEU A 50 -15.89 -12.87 0.79
CA LEU A 50 -15.76 -12.82 -0.67
C LEU A 50 -16.26 -14.09 -1.35
N PRO A 51 -17.01 -13.96 -2.46
CA PRO A 51 -17.45 -15.10 -3.24
C PRO A 51 -16.25 -15.89 -3.77
N LYS A 52 -16.45 -17.19 -4.01
CA LYS A 52 -15.41 -18.06 -4.56
C LYS A 52 -14.86 -17.50 -5.87
N GLY A 53 -13.54 -17.41 -5.99
CA GLY A 53 -12.90 -16.89 -7.20
C GLY A 53 -12.99 -15.37 -7.38
N ALA A 54 -13.33 -14.61 -6.33
CA ALA A 54 -13.33 -13.16 -6.33
C ALA A 54 -11.98 -12.57 -6.76
N THR A 55 -12.00 -11.32 -7.25
CA THR A 55 -10.79 -10.60 -7.67
C THR A 55 -10.42 -9.54 -6.64
N VAL A 56 -9.15 -9.49 -6.24
CA VAL A 56 -8.59 -8.48 -5.32
C VAL A 56 -7.45 -7.72 -6.01
N GLY A 57 -7.47 -6.40 -5.88
CA GLY A 57 -6.48 -5.50 -6.48
C GLY A 57 -5.30 -5.21 -5.56
N THR A 58 -4.09 -5.66 -5.91
CA THR A 58 -2.85 -5.23 -5.25
C THR A 58 -1.65 -5.50 -6.17
N SER A 59 -0.69 -4.56 -6.19
CA SER A 59 0.61 -4.76 -6.86
C SER A 59 1.70 -5.27 -5.91
N SER A 60 1.42 -5.37 -4.61
CA SER A 60 2.40 -5.78 -3.61
C SER A 60 2.48 -7.29 -3.53
N LEU A 61 3.65 -7.86 -3.84
CA LEU A 61 3.91 -9.29 -3.70
C LEU A 61 3.69 -9.77 -2.27
N ARG A 62 4.06 -8.95 -1.26
CA ARG A 62 3.80 -9.23 0.16
C ARG A 62 2.32 -9.48 0.39
N ARG A 63 1.46 -8.53 0.00
CA ARG A 63 -0.01 -8.66 0.16
C ARG A 63 -0.56 -9.83 -0.65
N THR A 64 -0.09 -10.03 -1.89
CA THR A 64 -0.50 -11.18 -2.72
C THR A 64 -0.22 -12.51 -2.04
N ALA A 65 0.97 -12.68 -1.44
CA ALA A 65 1.34 -13.90 -0.76
C ALA A 65 0.44 -14.19 0.44
N PHE A 66 0.17 -13.18 1.29
CA PHE A 66 -0.76 -13.31 2.43
C PHE A 66 -2.18 -13.67 1.96
N LEU A 67 -2.71 -12.97 0.97
CA LEU A 67 -4.04 -13.24 0.42
C LEU A 67 -4.16 -14.67 -0.13
N LYS A 68 -3.15 -15.13 -0.87
CA LYS A 68 -3.13 -16.47 -1.47
C LYS A 68 -2.94 -17.58 -0.45
N HIS A 69 -2.22 -17.32 0.63
CA HIS A 69 -2.10 -18.26 1.73
C HIS A 69 -3.45 -18.48 2.45
N GLN A 70 -4.17 -17.38 2.74
CA GLN A 70 -5.46 -17.45 3.42
C GLN A 70 -6.60 -17.94 2.51
N ARG A 71 -6.62 -17.50 1.24
CA ARG A 71 -7.66 -17.81 0.26
C ARG A 71 -7.03 -18.14 -1.11
N PRO A 72 -6.62 -19.39 -1.34
CA PRO A 72 -5.96 -19.80 -2.58
C PRO A 72 -6.79 -19.55 -3.86
N ASP A 73 -8.11 -19.54 -3.73
CA ASP A 73 -9.07 -19.37 -4.83
C ASP A 73 -9.18 -17.93 -5.35
N ILE A 74 -8.79 -16.92 -4.57
CA ILE A 74 -8.90 -15.50 -4.96
C ILE A 74 -7.97 -15.19 -6.14
N LYS A 75 -8.46 -14.44 -7.13
CA LYS A 75 -7.65 -13.92 -8.23
C LYS A 75 -7.04 -12.58 -7.82
N VAL A 76 -5.72 -12.46 -7.86
CA VAL A 76 -5.06 -11.17 -7.59
C VAL A 76 -4.75 -10.47 -8.92
N ARG A 77 -5.08 -9.18 -9.01
CA ARG A 77 -4.78 -8.32 -10.15
C ARG A 77 -3.94 -7.13 -9.71
N SER A 78 -3.01 -6.73 -10.58
CA SER A 78 -2.18 -5.55 -10.34
C SER A 78 -3.04 -4.29 -10.28
N LEU A 79 -2.77 -3.44 -9.29
CA LEU A 79 -3.47 -2.18 -9.07
C LEU A 79 -2.43 -1.11 -8.68
N ARG A 80 -2.28 -0.09 -9.53
CA ARG A 80 -1.26 0.97 -9.36
C ARG A 80 -1.86 2.22 -8.72
N VAL A 81 -1.00 3.04 -8.12
CA VAL A 81 -1.37 4.18 -7.25
C VAL A 81 -2.30 5.20 -7.92
N MET A 82 -2.10 5.52 -9.22
CA MET A 82 -3.02 6.39 -9.96
C MET A 82 -4.44 5.83 -10.00
N CYS A 83 -4.58 4.51 -10.17
CA CYS A 83 -5.87 3.84 -10.20
C CYS A 83 -6.51 3.73 -8.80
N LEU A 84 -5.71 3.74 -7.73
CA LEU A 84 -6.19 3.72 -6.35
C LEU A 84 -6.81 5.06 -5.94
N ARG A 85 -6.22 6.19 -6.32
CA ARG A 85 -6.76 7.52 -5.95
C ARG A 85 -8.20 7.73 -6.44
N GLY A 86 -8.50 7.38 -7.69
CA GLY A 86 -9.86 7.47 -8.22
C GLY A 86 -10.86 6.55 -7.51
N LEU A 87 -10.41 5.36 -7.07
CA LEU A 87 -11.25 4.43 -6.31
C LEU A 87 -11.49 4.92 -4.88
N VAL A 88 -10.46 5.42 -4.20
CA VAL A 88 -10.59 5.96 -2.84
C VAL A 88 -11.52 7.17 -2.85
N ASN A 89 -11.33 8.12 -3.76
CA ASN A 89 -12.21 9.29 -3.88
C ASN A 89 -13.67 8.87 -4.13
N SER A 90 -13.92 7.92 -5.04
CA SER A 90 -15.27 7.43 -5.32
C SER A 90 -15.91 6.68 -4.14
N ILE A 91 -15.09 6.10 -3.26
CA ILE A 91 -15.54 5.42 -2.05
C ILE A 91 -15.79 6.44 -0.92
N GLU A 92 -14.92 7.44 -0.75
CA GLU A 92 -15.10 8.54 0.19
C GLU A 92 -16.36 9.36 -0.13
N GLU A 93 -16.60 9.71 -1.40
CA GLU A 93 -17.83 10.37 -1.87
C GLU A 93 -19.10 9.57 -1.58
N LYS A 94 -19.02 8.24 -1.46
CA LYS A 94 -20.16 7.37 -1.14
C LYS A 94 -20.30 7.07 0.35
N LEU A 95 -19.26 7.33 1.14
CA LEU A 95 -19.21 7.05 2.58
C LEU A 95 -19.39 8.30 3.45
N MET A 96 -19.28 9.50 2.88
CA MET A 96 -19.62 10.76 3.56
C MET A 96 -21.03 11.23 3.14
N PRO A 97 -21.96 11.47 4.08
CA PRO A 97 -23.29 12.03 3.80
C PRO A 97 -23.25 13.49 3.35
#